data_AF-D3F209-F1
#
_entry.id   AF-D3F209-F1
#
_cell.length_a   1.000
_cell.length_b   1.000
_cell.length_c   1.000
_cell.angle_alpha   90.00
_cell.angle_beta   90.00
_cell.angle_gamma   90.00
#
_symmetry.space_group_name_H-M   'P 1'
#
loop_
_entity.id
_entity.type
_entity.pdbx_description
1 polymer ?
#
loop_
_entity_poly.entity_id
_entity_poly.type
_entity_poly.pdbx_seq_one_letter_code
_entity_poly.pdbx_strand_id
1 'polypeptide(L)'
;MTPREWQLIAVVIENCWKGEWDDARSASYFILLEPFDAADVERALHLLVRGGSPFIPAVAEIVTAIESGRRVAAPTWHEALGHIRRVLPRHTRDHAAGITAFERIDPLLASFVATYGWRRLALEPVDDPDHGGAVLRRLEHAYDAHVARQLERERHGLALEMVERRRLAGPRRLDVAALLPSLPERAA
;
A
#
# COMPACT_ATOMS: atom_id res chain seq x y z
N MET A 1 -2.39 -5.93 -15.40
CA MET A 1 -1.61 -7.03 -14.79
C MET A 1 -1.31 -8.12 -15.81
N THR A 2 -0.11 -8.69 -15.79
CA THR A 2 0.32 -9.80 -16.67
C THR A 2 -0.10 -11.18 -16.13
N PRO A 3 -0.11 -12.24 -16.96
CA PRO A 3 -0.41 -13.61 -16.50
C PRO A 3 0.55 -14.12 -15.41
N ARG A 4 1.82 -13.70 -15.45
CA ARG A 4 2.83 -14.09 -14.46
C ARG A 4 2.57 -13.42 -13.10
N GLU A 5 2.21 -12.14 -13.12
CA GLU A 5 1.81 -11.42 -11.90
C GLU A 5 0.50 -11.99 -11.33
N TRP A 6 -0.45 -12.34 -12.20
CA TRP A 6 -1.69 -12.99 -11.79
C TRP A 6 -1.44 -14.30 -11.05
N GLN A 7 -0.52 -15.15 -11.51
CA GLN A 7 -0.18 -16.38 -10.80
C GLN A 7 0.28 -16.14 -9.36
N LEU A 8 0.99 -15.03 -9.10
CA LEU A 8 1.39 -14.67 -7.73
C LEU A 8 0.18 -14.27 -6.90
N ILE A 9 -0.73 -13.47 -7.45
CA ILE A 9 -1.98 -13.07 -6.78
C ILE A 9 -2.89 -14.27 -6.50
N ALA A 10 -3.08 -15.16 -7.46
CA ALA A 10 -3.88 -16.37 -7.31
C ALA A 10 -3.34 -17.25 -6.17
N VAL A 11 -2.01 -17.37 -6.05
CA VAL A 11 -1.35 -18.09 -4.95
C VAL A 11 -1.62 -17.41 -3.60
N VAL A 12 -1.68 -16.07 -3.53
CA VAL A 12 -2.05 -15.37 -2.29
C VAL A 12 -3.48 -15.71 -1.89
N ILE A 13 -4.43 -15.62 -2.84
CA ILE A 13 -5.85 -15.93 -2.59
C ILE A 13 -6.02 -17.38 -2.11
N GLU A 14 -5.43 -18.35 -2.81
CA GLU A 14 -5.52 -19.77 -2.45
C GLU A 14 -4.93 -20.06 -1.06
N ASN A 15 -3.82 -19.41 -0.68
CA ASN A 15 -3.22 -19.62 0.64
C ASN A 15 -4.03 -18.99 1.77
N CYS A 16 -4.69 -17.86 1.52
CA CYS A 16 -5.48 -17.14 2.52
C CYS A 16 -6.86 -17.74 2.73
N TRP A 17 -7.46 -18.36 1.70
CA TRP A 17 -8.80 -18.93 1.74
C TRP A 17 -8.84 -20.31 1.09
N LYS A 18 -8.23 -21.28 1.77
CA LYS A 18 -8.08 -22.65 1.25
C LYS A 18 -9.43 -23.32 1.01
N GLY A 19 -9.54 -24.02 -0.12
CA GLY A 19 -10.69 -24.87 -0.45
C GLY A 19 -11.83 -24.16 -1.19
N GLU A 20 -11.78 -22.83 -1.31
CA GLU A 20 -12.76 -22.03 -2.06
C GLU A 20 -12.25 -21.58 -3.44
N TRP A 21 -11.00 -21.89 -3.77
CA TRP A 21 -10.35 -21.48 -5.02
C TRP A 21 -10.31 -22.63 -6.03
N ASP A 22 -10.78 -22.36 -7.25
CA ASP A 22 -10.76 -23.30 -8.37
C ASP A 22 -10.35 -22.60 -9.67
N ASP A 23 -10.08 -23.37 -10.73
CA ASP A 23 -9.61 -22.84 -12.00
C ASP A 23 -10.62 -21.90 -12.68
N ALA A 24 -11.93 -22.15 -12.50
CA ALA A 24 -12.99 -21.34 -13.09
C ALA A 24 -13.10 -19.97 -12.41
N ARG A 25 -12.98 -19.92 -11.08
CA ARG A 25 -12.88 -18.69 -10.29
C ARG A 25 -11.59 -17.95 -10.61
N SER A 26 -10.47 -18.65 -10.71
CA SER A 26 -9.18 -18.04 -11.07
C SER A 26 -9.26 -17.30 -12.40
N ALA A 27 -9.82 -17.93 -13.44
CA ALA A 27 -10.01 -17.29 -14.74
C ALA A 27 -10.93 -16.06 -14.66
N SER A 28 -12.03 -16.15 -13.88
CA SER A 28 -12.98 -15.05 -13.71
C SER A 28 -12.37 -13.86 -12.98
N TYR A 29 -11.60 -14.10 -11.93
CA TYR A 29 -10.90 -13.05 -11.19
C TYR A 29 -9.82 -12.41 -12.04
N PHE A 30 -9.08 -13.19 -12.83
CA PHE A 30 -8.07 -12.64 -13.73
C PHE A 30 -8.66 -11.61 -14.69
N ILE A 31 -9.75 -11.96 -15.39
CA ILE A 31 -10.41 -11.05 -16.36
C ILE A 31 -10.81 -9.73 -15.69
N LEU A 32 -11.35 -9.80 -14.47
CA LEU A 32 -11.89 -8.63 -13.80
C LEU A 32 -10.81 -7.79 -13.09
N LEU A 33 -9.70 -8.40 -12.70
CA LEU A 33 -8.58 -7.73 -12.03
C LEU A 33 -7.43 -7.37 -12.99
N GLU A 34 -7.44 -7.87 -14.22
CA GLU A 34 -6.46 -7.56 -15.27
C GLU A 34 -6.22 -6.05 -15.46
N PRO A 35 -7.25 -5.17 -15.41
CA PRO A 35 -7.04 -3.73 -15.58
C PRO A 35 -6.24 -3.07 -14.45
N PHE A 36 -6.10 -3.73 -13.30
CA PHE A 36 -5.44 -3.17 -12.12
C PHE A 36 -3.95 -3.55 -12.08
N ASP A 37 -3.19 -2.76 -11.31
CA ASP A 37 -1.80 -3.06 -10.99
C ASP A 37 -1.73 -4.22 -10.00
N ALA A 38 -0.81 -5.16 -10.21
CA ALA A 38 -0.67 -6.34 -9.36
C ALA A 38 -0.38 -5.97 -7.89
N ALA A 39 0.43 -4.95 -7.65
CA ALA A 39 0.77 -4.49 -6.30
C ALA A 39 -0.44 -3.87 -5.59
N ASP A 40 -1.33 -3.21 -6.34
CA ASP A 40 -2.56 -2.66 -5.78
C ASP A 40 -3.54 -3.77 -5.39
N VAL A 41 -3.68 -4.80 -6.24
CA VAL A 41 -4.49 -5.99 -5.95
C VAL A 41 -3.94 -6.75 -4.73
N GLU A 42 -2.63 -7.00 -4.66
CA GLU A 42 -1.97 -7.67 -3.54
C GLU A 42 -2.22 -6.94 -2.22
N ARG A 43 -2.03 -5.62 -2.21
CA ARG A 43 -2.28 -4.77 -1.04
C ARG A 43 -3.75 -4.83 -0.60
N ALA A 44 -4.68 -4.77 -1.54
CA ALA A 44 -6.11 -4.87 -1.24
C ALA A 44 -6.46 -6.22 -0.60
N LEU A 45 -5.90 -7.32 -1.12
CA LEU A 45 -6.06 -8.64 -0.53
C LEU A 45 -5.51 -8.69 0.89
N HIS A 46 -4.34 -8.10 1.15
CA HIS A 46 -3.79 -8.04 2.51
C HIS A 46 -4.69 -7.28 3.51
N LEU A 47 -5.32 -6.19 3.08
CA LEU A 47 -6.28 -5.46 3.92
C LEU A 47 -7.50 -6.33 4.25
N LEU A 48 -8.03 -7.05 3.26
CA LEU A 48 -9.19 -7.92 3.43
C LEU A 48 -8.87 -9.13 4.32
N VAL A 49 -7.67 -9.69 4.22
CA VAL A 49 -7.19 -10.75 5.13
C VAL A 49 -7.12 -10.25 6.58
N ARG A 50 -6.59 -9.02 6.80
CA ARG A 50 -6.55 -8.42 8.14
C ARG A 50 -7.94 -8.14 8.71
N GLY A 51 -8.92 -7.88 7.84
CA GLY A 51 -10.33 -7.74 8.21
C GLY A 51 -10.98 -9.04 8.71
N GLY A 52 -10.32 -10.20 8.54
CA GLY A 52 -10.75 -11.47 9.10
C GLY A 52 -11.95 -12.11 8.38
N SER A 53 -12.16 -11.80 7.09
CA SER A 53 -13.23 -12.44 6.32
C SER A 53 -13.00 -13.95 6.22
N PRO A 54 -13.97 -14.80 6.60
CA PRO A 54 -13.85 -16.24 6.51
C PRO A 54 -13.98 -16.76 5.06
N PHE A 55 -14.50 -15.95 4.15
CA PHE A 55 -14.75 -16.32 2.74
C PHE A 55 -13.82 -15.57 1.79
N ILE A 56 -13.59 -16.15 0.61
CA ILE A 56 -12.87 -15.43 -0.46
C ILE A 56 -13.62 -14.14 -0.79
N PRO A 57 -12.93 -12.98 -0.77
CA PRO A 57 -13.57 -11.72 -1.09
C PRO A 57 -14.02 -11.71 -2.55
N ALA A 58 -15.22 -11.20 -2.79
CA ALA A 58 -15.70 -10.93 -4.13
C ALA A 58 -14.79 -9.91 -4.83
N VAL A 59 -14.70 -9.99 -6.15
CA VAL A 59 -13.91 -9.02 -6.93
C VAL A 59 -14.31 -7.57 -6.63
N ALA A 60 -15.60 -7.30 -6.41
CA ALA A 60 -16.08 -5.97 -6.04
C ALA A 60 -15.50 -5.47 -4.69
N GLU A 61 -15.31 -6.37 -3.72
CA GLU A 61 -14.67 -6.05 -2.44
C GLU A 61 -13.19 -5.77 -2.62
N ILE A 62 -12.50 -6.53 -3.49
CA ILE A 62 -11.10 -6.29 -3.85
C ILE A 62 -10.97 -4.93 -4.54
N VAL A 63 -11.82 -4.61 -5.52
CA VAL A 63 -11.84 -3.31 -6.21
C VAL A 63 -12.10 -2.17 -5.23
N THR A 64 -13.07 -2.34 -4.33
CA THR A 64 -13.36 -1.37 -3.26
C THR A 64 -12.16 -1.20 -2.33
N ALA A 65 -11.42 -2.28 -2.02
CA ALA A 65 -10.20 -2.24 -1.23
C ALA A 65 -9.02 -1.62 -1.99
N ILE A 66 -8.94 -1.75 -3.32
CA ILE A 66 -7.97 -1.04 -4.15
C ILE A 66 -8.27 0.47 -4.14
N GLU A 67 -9.52 0.83 -4.35
CA GLU A 67 -9.98 2.23 -4.36
C GLU A 67 -9.85 2.88 -2.98
N SER A 68 -10.14 2.14 -1.91
CA SER A 68 -9.97 2.60 -0.53
C SER A 68 -8.52 2.49 -0.02
N GLY A 69 -7.69 1.61 -0.58
CA GLY A 69 -6.24 1.54 -0.33
C GLY A 69 -5.46 2.65 -1.03
N ARG A 70 -5.96 3.18 -2.16
CA ARG A 70 -5.57 4.51 -2.67
C ARG A 70 -5.99 5.63 -1.71
N ARG A 71 -6.94 5.37 -0.82
CA ARG A 71 -7.41 6.25 0.27
C ARG A 71 -6.88 5.84 1.65
N VAL A 72 -5.72 5.19 1.76
CA VAL A 72 -4.84 5.52 2.89
C VAL A 72 -4.38 6.95 2.59
N ALA A 73 -5.25 7.89 2.95
CA ALA A 73 -5.47 9.12 2.23
C ALA A 73 -4.39 10.13 2.57
N ALA A 74 -3.27 10.08 1.84
CA ALA A 74 -2.37 11.22 1.80
C ALA A 74 -3.22 12.47 1.49
N PRO A 75 -3.14 13.53 2.33
CA PRO A 75 -3.94 14.71 2.10
C PRO A 75 -3.65 15.25 0.71
N THR A 76 -4.68 15.74 0.03
CA THR A 76 -4.48 16.43 -1.25
C THR A 76 -3.52 17.60 -1.05
N TRP A 77 -2.83 18.04 -2.10
CA TRP A 77 -1.94 19.21 -2.00
C TRP A 77 -2.64 20.43 -1.37
N HIS A 78 -3.93 20.66 -1.71
CA HIS A 78 -4.69 21.77 -1.15
C HIS A 78 -4.91 21.64 0.36
N GLU A 79 -5.23 20.44 0.84
CA GLU A 79 -5.38 20.15 2.28
C GLU A 79 -4.04 20.28 3.00
N ALA A 80 -2.99 19.66 2.45
CA ALA A 80 -1.62 19.73 2.97
C ALA A 80 -1.15 21.18 3.09
N LEU A 81 -1.30 21.99 2.03
CA LEU A 81 -0.95 23.41 2.04
C LEU A 81 -1.77 24.19 3.08
N GLY A 82 -3.05 23.90 3.22
CA GLY A 82 -3.92 24.49 4.24
C GLY A 82 -3.43 24.21 5.67
N HIS A 83 -2.99 22.98 5.96
CA HIS A 83 -2.39 22.62 7.24
C HIS A 83 -1.03 23.29 7.44
N ILE A 84 -0.18 23.31 6.41
CA ILE A 84 1.14 23.95 6.43
C ILE A 84 1.02 25.43 6.79
N ARG A 85 0.14 26.17 6.10
CA ARG A 85 -0.14 27.59 6.36
C ARG A 85 -0.70 27.87 7.75
N ARG A 86 -1.42 26.91 8.33
CA ARG A 86 -2.02 27.03 9.67
C ARG A 86 -1.02 26.77 10.79
N VAL A 87 -0.16 25.77 10.62
CA VAL A 87 0.73 25.26 11.68
C VAL A 87 2.07 26.01 11.72
N LEU A 88 2.69 26.27 10.55
CA LEU A 88 4.02 26.92 10.49
C LEU A 88 4.10 28.23 11.28
N PRO A 89 3.19 29.21 11.09
CA PRO A 89 3.30 30.50 11.79
C PRO A 89 3.14 30.38 13.30
N ARG A 90 2.34 29.43 13.77
CA ARG A 90 2.03 29.22 15.20
C ARG A 90 3.18 28.60 15.96
N HIS A 91 4.08 27.89 15.27
CA HIS A 91 5.19 27.15 15.86
C HIS A 91 6.55 27.66 15.38
N THR A 92 6.63 28.92 14.92
CA THR A 92 7.86 29.52 14.36
C THR A 92 9.06 29.46 15.32
N ARG A 93 8.84 29.46 16.63
CA ARG A 93 9.91 29.41 17.66
C ARG A 93 10.17 28.01 18.23
N ASP A 94 9.29 27.06 17.95
CA ASP A 94 9.38 25.68 18.46
C ASP A 94 9.01 24.69 17.35
N HIS A 95 10.02 24.38 16.54
CA HIS A 95 9.86 23.47 15.40
C HIS A 95 9.46 22.06 15.85
N ALA A 96 9.95 21.60 17.00
CA ALA A 96 9.64 20.26 17.50
C ALA A 96 8.16 20.14 17.82
N ALA A 97 7.58 21.10 18.55
CA ALA A 97 6.15 21.15 18.81
C ALA A 97 5.32 21.26 17.52
N GLY A 98 5.85 21.97 16.52
CA GLY A 98 5.25 22.08 15.20
C GLY A 98 5.19 20.75 14.42
N ILE A 99 6.29 19.97 14.42
CA ILE A 99 6.29 18.62 13.83
C ILE A 99 5.30 17.72 14.56
N THR A 100 5.25 17.73 15.89
CA THR A 100 4.25 16.95 16.66
C THR A 100 2.82 17.40 16.40
N ALA A 101 2.60 18.66 16.01
CA ALA A 101 1.28 19.11 15.55
C ALA A 101 0.93 18.53 14.18
N PHE A 102 1.89 18.45 13.25
CA PHE A 102 1.68 17.77 11.97
C PHE A 102 1.47 16.27 12.13
N GLU A 103 2.22 15.58 13.00
CA GLU A 103 2.06 14.14 13.24
C GLU A 103 0.64 13.78 13.71
N ARG A 104 0.01 14.67 14.48
CA ARG A 104 -1.38 14.53 14.93
C ARG A 104 -2.41 14.78 13.84
N ILE A 105 -2.05 15.52 12.78
CA ILE A 105 -2.92 15.76 11.63
C ILE A 105 -2.77 14.60 10.66
N ASP A 106 -1.56 14.39 10.18
CA ASP A 106 -1.22 13.35 9.22
C ASP A 106 0.30 13.03 9.30
N PRO A 107 0.69 11.78 9.57
CA PRO A 107 2.10 11.38 9.67
C PRO A 107 2.90 11.59 8.38
N LEU A 108 2.28 11.44 7.22
CA LEU A 108 2.93 11.63 5.92
C LEU A 108 3.22 13.12 5.69
N LEU A 109 2.29 14.00 6.08
CA LEU A 109 2.53 15.44 6.07
C LEU A 109 3.67 15.84 7.02
N ALA A 110 3.73 15.26 8.23
CA ALA A 110 4.83 15.49 9.16
C ALA A 110 6.18 15.06 8.56
N SER A 111 6.23 13.88 7.94
CA SER A 111 7.41 13.38 7.25
C SER A 111 7.84 14.30 6.11
N PHE A 112 6.89 14.82 5.33
CA PHE A 112 7.17 15.78 4.27
C PHE A 112 7.79 17.06 4.82
N VAL A 113 7.20 17.66 5.87
CA VAL A 113 7.72 18.90 6.49
C VAL A 113 9.12 18.68 7.08
N ALA A 114 9.36 17.53 7.71
CA ALA A 114 10.67 17.17 8.23
C ALA A 114 11.71 16.99 7.10
N THR A 115 11.31 16.39 5.97
CA THR A 115 12.20 16.11 4.83
C THR A 115 12.48 17.34 3.98
N TYR A 116 11.45 18.11 3.62
CA TYR A 116 11.58 19.32 2.82
C TYR A 116 12.22 20.47 3.61
N GLY A 117 11.95 20.51 4.92
CA GLY A 117 12.57 21.42 5.88
C GLY A 117 11.64 22.55 6.30
N TRP A 118 11.40 22.64 7.61
CA TRP A 118 10.58 23.66 8.26
C TRP A 118 10.93 25.09 7.85
N ARG A 119 12.21 25.45 8.02
CA ARG A 119 12.71 26.81 7.74
C ARG A 119 12.58 27.16 6.26
N ARG A 120 12.72 26.18 5.38
CA ARG A 120 12.54 26.36 3.94
C ARG A 120 11.09 26.70 3.65
N LEU A 121 10.14 25.88 4.10
CA LEU A 121 8.70 26.14 3.91
C LEU A 121 8.25 27.49 4.49
N ALA A 122 8.79 27.90 5.63
CA ALA A 122 8.45 29.16 6.27
C ALA A 122 8.97 30.41 5.51
N LEU A 123 9.98 30.26 4.66
CA LEU A 123 10.63 31.36 3.93
C LEU A 123 10.29 31.37 2.44
N GLU A 124 9.52 30.39 1.95
CA GLU A 124 9.10 30.35 0.55
C GLU A 124 8.15 31.54 0.25
N PRO A 125 8.44 32.36 -0.77
CA PRO A 125 7.65 33.56 -1.08
C PRO A 125 6.37 33.17 -1.85
N VAL A 126 5.49 32.40 -1.22
CA VAL A 126 4.25 31.88 -1.86
C VAL A 126 3.21 32.96 -2.14
N ASP A 127 3.29 34.09 -1.45
CA ASP A 127 2.38 35.23 -1.60
C ASP A 127 2.97 36.33 -2.51
N ASP A 128 4.14 36.09 -3.12
CA ASP A 128 4.73 36.98 -4.11
C ASP A 128 3.88 37.00 -5.39
N PRO A 129 3.44 38.18 -5.87
CA PRO A 129 2.55 38.29 -7.02
C PRO A 129 3.20 37.86 -8.35
N ASP A 130 4.52 37.95 -8.47
CA ASP A 130 5.26 37.63 -9.69
C ASP A 130 5.76 36.18 -9.69
N HIS A 131 6.03 35.61 -8.51
CA HIS A 131 6.72 34.31 -8.38
C HIS A 131 6.01 33.27 -7.50
N GLY A 132 5.02 33.67 -6.70
CA GLY A 132 4.34 32.78 -5.74
C GLY A 132 3.66 31.57 -6.39
N GLY A 133 3.05 31.76 -7.55
CA GLY A 133 2.44 30.65 -8.31
C GLY A 133 3.43 29.59 -8.78
N ALA A 134 4.65 29.99 -9.17
CA ALA A 134 5.70 29.05 -9.56
C ALA A 134 6.25 28.29 -8.35
N VAL A 135 6.39 28.97 -7.21
CA VAL A 135 6.80 28.37 -5.93
C VAL A 135 5.78 27.34 -5.47
N LEU A 136 4.48 27.66 -5.52
CA LEU A 136 3.41 26.73 -5.16
C LEU A 136 3.40 25.47 -6.02
N ARG A 137 3.55 25.59 -7.34
CA ARG A 137 3.65 24.43 -8.24
C ARG A 137 4.88 23.56 -7.95
N ARG A 138 6.02 24.18 -7.62
CA ARG A 138 7.23 23.44 -7.23
C ARG A 138 7.01 22.67 -5.92
N LEU A 139 6.35 23.29 -4.95
CA LEU A 139 6.03 22.65 -3.67
C LEU A 139 5.04 21.50 -3.84
N GLU A 140 4.01 21.68 -4.66
CA GLU A 140 3.06 20.63 -5.05
C GLU A 140 3.78 19.43 -5.64
N HIS A 141 4.65 19.67 -6.64
CA HIS A 141 5.41 18.59 -7.26
C HIS A 141 6.35 17.88 -6.27
N ALA A 142 6.96 18.63 -5.34
CA ALA A 142 7.81 18.06 -4.30
C ALA A 142 7.01 17.21 -3.31
N TYR A 143 5.78 17.64 -2.98
CA TYR A 143 4.85 16.90 -2.14
C TYR A 143 4.42 15.59 -2.82
N ASP A 144 3.97 15.65 -4.08
CA ASP A 144 3.56 14.45 -4.83
C ASP A 144 4.71 13.43 -4.95
N ALA A 145 5.91 13.90 -5.26
CA ALA A 145 7.10 13.06 -5.31
C ALA A 145 7.47 12.48 -3.94
N HIS A 146 7.16 13.16 -2.84
CA HIS A 146 7.32 12.61 -1.49
C HIS A 146 6.28 11.52 -1.21
N VAL A 147 5.00 11.77 -1.49
CA VAL A 147 3.92 10.79 -1.32
C VAL A 147 4.25 9.51 -2.10
N ALA A 148 4.61 9.63 -3.38
CA ALA A 148 4.96 8.50 -4.24
C ALA A 148 6.10 7.66 -3.66
N ARG A 149 7.17 8.31 -3.15
CA ARG A 149 8.30 7.61 -2.51
C ARG A 149 7.94 6.91 -1.21
N GLN A 150 7.05 7.51 -0.39
CA GLN A 150 6.61 6.85 0.84
C GLN A 150 5.75 5.63 0.53
N LEU A 151 4.81 5.76 -0.40
CA LEU A 151 4.01 4.62 -0.88
C LEU A 151 4.90 3.52 -1.47
N GLU A 152 5.96 3.87 -2.20
CA GLU A 152 6.92 2.92 -2.73
C GLU A 152 7.74 2.22 -1.63
N ARG A 153 8.13 2.94 -0.57
CA ARG A 153 8.81 2.33 0.60
C ARG A 153 7.90 1.38 1.36
N GLU A 154 6.64 1.75 1.55
CA GLU A 154 5.65 0.85 2.16
C GLU A 154 5.48 -0.41 1.32
N ARG A 155 5.40 -0.27 -0.01
CA ARG A 155 5.37 -1.42 -0.94
C ARG A 155 6.60 -2.32 -0.78
N HIS A 156 7.80 -1.76 -0.74
CA HIS A 156 9.04 -2.53 -0.57
C HIS A 156 9.15 -3.17 0.83
N GLY A 157 8.72 -2.47 1.88
CA GLY A 157 8.72 -2.98 3.26
C GLY A 157 7.80 -4.20 3.41
N LEU A 158 6.60 -4.15 2.83
CA LEU A 158 5.67 -5.27 2.80
C LEU A 158 6.25 -6.47 2.04
N ALA A 159 6.90 -6.23 0.89
CA ALA A 159 7.54 -7.30 0.12
C ALA A 159 8.65 -8.02 0.92
N LEU A 160 9.45 -7.29 1.71
CA LEU A 160 10.48 -7.87 2.57
C LEU A 160 9.89 -8.68 3.73
N GLU A 161 8.85 -8.17 4.40
CA GLU A 161 8.16 -8.90 5.47
C GLU A 161 7.54 -10.22 4.96
N MET A 162 7.03 -10.23 3.72
CA MET A 162 6.52 -11.45 3.09
C MET A 162 7.63 -12.48 2.83
N VAL A 163 8.81 -12.04 2.40
CA VAL A 163 9.98 -12.91 2.21
C VAL A 163 10.46 -13.47 3.54
N GLU A 164 10.50 -12.65 4.60
CA GLU A 164 10.89 -13.09 5.94
C GLU A 164 9.90 -14.08 6.55
N ARG A 165 8.59 -13.85 6.41
CA ARG A 165 7.56 -14.83 6.82
C ARG A 165 7.70 -16.14 6.05
N ARG A 166 8.06 -16.10 4.76
CA ARG A 166 8.36 -17.30 3.96
C ARG A 166 9.61 -18.03 4.44
N ARG A 167 10.65 -17.32 4.89
CA ARG A 167 11.85 -17.92 5.48
C ARG A 167 11.55 -18.59 6.82
N LEU A 168 10.75 -17.96 7.68
CA LEU A 168 10.33 -18.51 8.97
C LEU A 168 9.41 -19.73 8.82
N ALA A 169 8.60 -19.79 7.75
CA ALA A 169 7.76 -20.95 7.44
C ALA A 169 8.53 -22.18 6.96
N GLY A 170 9.83 -22.05 6.66
CA GLY A 170 10.69 -23.12 6.16
C GLY A 170 10.30 -23.62 4.75
N PRO A 171 11.17 -24.38 4.07
CA PRO A 171 10.81 -25.05 2.83
C PRO A 171 9.66 -26.01 3.13
N ARG A 172 8.55 -25.93 2.36
CA ARG A 172 7.43 -26.88 2.42
C ARG A 172 8.02 -28.29 2.42
N ARG A 173 7.89 -29.02 3.53
CA ARG A 173 8.18 -30.46 3.53
C ARG A 173 7.21 -31.06 2.52
N LEU A 174 7.73 -31.52 1.38
CA LEU A 174 7.00 -32.37 0.46
C LEU A 174 6.50 -33.55 1.27
N ASP A 175 5.18 -33.68 1.39
CA ASP A 175 4.57 -34.86 1.99
C ASP A 175 4.71 -36.00 0.97
N VAL A 176 5.82 -36.72 1.06
CA VAL A 176 6.15 -37.84 0.16
C VAL A 176 5.09 -38.95 0.28
N ALA A 177 4.37 -39.03 1.41
CA ALA A 177 3.29 -40.00 1.59
C ALA A 177 2.07 -39.70 0.71
N ALA A 178 1.83 -38.44 0.36
CA ALA A 178 0.76 -38.04 -0.56
C ALA A 178 1.10 -38.31 -2.04
N LEU A 179 2.37 -38.56 -2.36
CA LEU A 179 2.86 -38.83 -3.73
C LEU A 179 2.94 -40.31 -4.08
N LEU A 180 2.76 -41.21 -3.09
CA LEU A 180 2.73 -42.64 -3.34
C LEU A 180 1.27 -43.07 -3.55
N PRO A 181 0.87 -43.52 -4.77
CA PRO A 181 -0.43 -44.13 -4.95
C PRO A 181 -0.51 -45.35 -4.03
N SER A 182 -1.58 -45.42 -3.23
CA SER A 182 -1.89 -46.57 -2.40
C SER A 182 -1.90 -47.83 -3.27
N LEU A 183 -0.85 -48.64 -3.15
CA LEU A 183 -0.82 -49.95 -3.81
C LEU A 183 -1.98 -50.77 -3.24
N PRO A 184 -2.88 -51.31 -4.09
CA PRO A 184 -3.94 -52.16 -3.61
C PRO A 184 -3.32 -53.38 -2.92
N GLU A 185 -3.75 -53.64 -1.69
CA GLU A 185 -3.45 -54.88 -0.97
C GLU A 185 -3.82 -56.06 -1.89
N ARG A 186 -2.80 -56.77 -2.36
CA ARG A 186 -3.02 -58.06 -3.03
C ARG A 186 -3.51 -59.04 -1.96
N ALA A 187 -4.77 -59.40 -2.08
CA ALA A 187 -5.35 -60.55 -1.42
C ALA A 187 -4.49 -61.81 -1.66
N ALA A 188 -4.11 -62.47 -0.57
CA ALA A 188 -3.74 -63.88 -0.52
C ALA A 188 -4.08 -64.42 0.87
#